data_AF-A0A7C5D313-F1
#
_entry.id   AF-A0A7C5D313-F1
#
_cell.length_a   1.000
_cell.length_b   1.000
_cell.length_c   1.000
_cell.angle_alpha   90.00
_cell.angle_beta   90.00
_cell.angle_gamma   90.00
#
_symmetry.space_group_name_H-M   'P 1'
#
loop_
_entity.id
_entity.type
_entity.pdbx_description
1 polymer ?
#
loop_
_entity_poly.entity_id
_entity_poly.type
_entity_poly.pdbx_seq_one_letter_code
_entity_poly.pdbx_strand_id
1 'polypeptide(L)'
;MKKLLFTTIAALFVAMLVSGCGSNSKKDPVVVSPYVFINASTPLMITEGDKEYQITVQLIEQGFGFPGQVVKMRPFDRIFGLVLSDTAITDADGWAAFTYRSPTNFQQVSGQSVTLQAVYVDDENASVLAQNFVLNFAVVPEGNLYFLVNQSTPIIVDENSTSKEISAYVVNRNNVGVEGKTVTTTILNQTYGSISPASVETDASGKASFTYTGPADITPLIGSSTSINLNYTENEETSSLPVTIKIEAPQPAPPPSGNLYHLANQTTPVNVDTNNSVQQISVYVLDAQSNGAEAKTVTASTLDPAYGAVAPASAQTDASGKASFTYTGPADITPVIDTNSTLNLSYTENGATTSVPVTVAIVQP
;
A
#
# COMPACT_ATOMS: atom_id res chain seq x y z
N MET A 1 -3.85 11.62 -106.10
CA MET A 1 -4.20 10.18 -106.06
C MET A 1 -4.08 9.75 -104.60
N LYS A 2 -5.09 9.86 -103.72
CA LYS A 2 -6.41 9.19 -103.57
C LYS A 2 -6.36 7.65 -103.67
N LYS A 3 -6.47 7.00 -102.50
CA LYS A 3 -7.20 5.75 -102.13
C LYS A 3 -6.86 5.51 -100.63
N LEU A 4 -7.73 5.60 -99.62
CA LEU A 4 -9.15 5.33 -99.42
C LEU A 4 -9.48 3.82 -99.41
N LEU A 5 -9.67 3.28 -98.19
CA LEU A 5 -10.46 2.08 -97.79
C LEU A 5 -11.06 2.48 -96.41
N PHE A 6 -12.37 2.76 -96.22
CA PHE A 6 -13.57 1.88 -96.21
C PHE A 6 -13.34 0.58 -95.39
N THR A 7 -14.13 0.16 -94.40
CA THR A 7 -15.59 0.27 -94.12
C THR A 7 -15.81 -0.32 -92.70
N THR A 8 -16.30 0.40 -91.69
CA THR A 8 -17.68 0.40 -91.13
C THR A 8 -18.51 -0.90 -91.26
N ILE A 9 -18.80 -1.55 -90.13
CA ILE A 9 -20.05 -2.30 -89.88
C ILE A 9 -20.61 -1.82 -88.54
N ALA A 10 -21.86 -1.36 -88.56
CA ALA A 10 -22.66 -0.93 -87.44
C ALA A 10 -23.91 -1.82 -87.33
N ALA A 11 -24.55 -1.74 -86.16
CA ALA A 11 -25.89 -2.21 -85.75
C ALA A 11 -25.86 -3.46 -84.84
N LEU A 12 -25.92 -3.30 -83.51
CA LEU A 12 -27.10 -2.96 -82.68
C LEU A 12 -27.98 -4.20 -82.43
N PHE A 13 -27.96 -4.76 -81.21
CA PHE A 13 -29.17 -5.20 -80.49
C PHE A 13 -28.88 -5.62 -79.02
N VAL A 14 -29.79 -5.18 -78.15
CA VAL A 14 -30.16 -5.68 -76.80
C VAL A 14 -29.31 -5.29 -75.59
N ALA A 15 -29.92 -4.41 -74.79
CA ALA A 15 -29.68 -4.22 -73.37
C ALA A 15 -29.81 -5.55 -72.59
N MET A 16 -28.74 -5.92 -71.88
CA MET A 16 -28.87 -6.63 -70.62
C MET A 16 -28.09 -5.86 -69.56
N LEU A 17 -28.85 -5.09 -68.78
CA LEU A 17 -28.58 -4.85 -67.38
C LEU A 17 -28.32 -6.22 -66.72
N VAL A 18 -27.06 -6.60 -66.60
CA VAL A 18 -26.63 -7.46 -65.51
C VAL A 18 -25.82 -6.56 -64.61
N SER A 19 -26.49 -6.17 -63.53
CA SER A 19 -25.94 -5.75 -62.25
C SER A 19 -24.68 -6.54 -61.90
N GLY A 20 -23.54 -6.07 -62.40
CA GLY A 20 -22.27 -6.30 -61.76
C GLY A 20 -22.29 -5.48 -60.48
N CYS A 21 -22.74 -6.09 -59.39
CA CYS A 21 -22.29 -5.72 -58.06
C CYS A 21 -20.76 -5.83 -58.06
N GLY A 22 -20.10 -4.76 -58.53
CA GLY A 22 -18.74 -4.46 -58.13
C GLY A 22 -18.80 -4.36 -56.62
N SER A 23 -18.31 -5.41 -55.96
CA SER A 23 -18.24 -5.50 -54.52
C SER A 23 -17.55 -4.23 -54.01
N ASN A 24 -18.34 -3.34 -53.43
CA ASN A 24 -17.86 -2.25 -52.58
C ASN A 24 -17.33 -2.87 -51.28
N SER A 25 -16.28 -3.69 -51.39
CA SER A 25 -15.38 -3.94 -50.28
C SER A 25 -14.36 -2.81 -50.24
N LYS A 26 -14.83 -1.57 -50.13
CA LYS A 26 -14.07 -0.60 -49.35
C LYS A 26 -14.18 -1.12 -47.92
N LYS A 27 -13.27 -2.03 -47.55
CA LYS A 27 -12.86 -2.07 -46.15
C LYS A 27 -12.51 -0.63 -45.83
N ASP A 28 -13.22 -0.05 -44.88
CA ASP A 28 -12.88 1.27 -44.38
C ASP A 28 -11.37 1.32 -44.15
N PRO A 29 -10.68 2.37 -44.59
CA PRO A 29 -9.24 2.47 -44.35
C PRO A 29 -9.02 2.26 -42.85
N VAL A 30 -8.22 1.25 -42.51
CA VAL A 30 -7.81 1.04 -41.13
C VAL A 30 -7.08 2.32 -40.73
N VAL A 31 -7.70 3.12 -39.88
CA VAL A 31 -7.08 4.30 -39.31
C VAL A 31 -5.95 3.78 -38.42
N VAL A 32 -4.74 3.75 -38.97
CA VAL A 32 -3.53 3.49 -38.20
C VAL A 32 -3.30 4.75 -37.38
N SER A 33 -3.24 4.62 -36.05
CA SER A 33 -2.92 5.74 -35.17
C SER A 33 -1.62 6.41 -35.66
N PRO A 34 -1.56 7.75 -35.81
CA PRO A 34 -0.34 8.43 -36.25
C PRO A 34 0.76 8.42 -35.18
N TYR A 35 0.42 7.97 -33.96
CA TYR A 35 1.27 7.93 -32.79
C TYR A 35 1.87 6.54 -32.57
N VAL A 36 3.16 6.50 -32.23
CA VAL A 36 3.88 5.26 -31.88
C VAL A 36 4.80 5.51 -30.70
N PHE A 37 4.93 4.52 -29.80
CA PHE A 37 5.95 4.48 -28.77
C PHE A 37 7.15 3.70 -29.30
N ILE A 38 8.35 4.27 -29.15
CA ILE A 38 9.61 3.65 -29.52
C ILE A 38 10.63 3.78 -28.39
N ASN A 39 11.75 3.06 -28.53
CA ASN A 39 12.89 3.12 -27.60
C ASN A 39 12.52 2.91 -26.12
N ALA A 40 11.51 2.06 -25.86
CA ALA A 40 11.09 1.73 -24.50
C ALA A 40 12.22 1.00 -23.76
N SER A 41 12.50 1.41 -22.52
CA SER A 41 13.50 0.78 -21.64
C SER A 41 13.01 -0.56 -21.08
N THR A 42 12.81 -1.55 -21.95
CA THR A 42 12.26 -2.86 -21.60
C THR A 42 12.94 -4.00 -22.37
N PRO A 43 13.21 -5.17 -21.74
CA PRO A 43 12.99 -5.48 -20.32
C PRO A 43 13.97 -4.74 -19.39
N LEU A 44 13.54 -4.45 -18.17
CA LEU A 44 14.36 -3.83 -17.13
C LEU A 44 14.70 -4.87 -16.04
N MET A 45 15.98 -5.04 -15.74
CA MET A 45 16.44 -5.93 -14.66
C MET A 45 16.50 -5.16 -13.35
N ILE A 46 15.74 -5.63 -12.35
CA ILE A 46 15.75 -5.12 -10.99
C ILE A 46 16.57 -6.08 -10.14
N THR A 47 17.52 -5.58 -9.37
CA THR A 47 18.54 -6.40 -8.69
C THR A 47 18.58 -6.18 -7.18
N GLU A 48 18.01 -5.09 -6.70
CA GLU A 48 18.07 -4.65 -5.31
C GLU A 48 16.70 -4.11 -4.89
N GLY A 49 16.36 -4.24 -3.60
CA GLY A 49 15.20 -3.59 -3.01
C GLY A 49 15.45 -2.13 -2.67
N ASP A 50 14.38 -1.35 -2.57
CA ASP A 50 14.40 0.08 -2.23
C ASP A 50 15.37 0.93 -3.09
N LYS A 51 15.52 0.56 -4.37
CA LYS A 51 16.42 1.22 -5.32
C LYS A 51 15.65 1.82 -6.48
N GLU A 52 16.09 3.00 -6.92
CA GLU A 52 15.49 3.70 -8.05
C GLU A 52 16.09 3.27 -9.39
N TYR A 53 15.23 3.13 -10.39
CA TYR A 53 15.52 2.84 -11.78
C TYR A 53 14.72 3.79 -12.68
N GLN A 54 15.23 4.05 -13.87
CA GLN A 54 14.54 4.87 -14.87
C GLN A 54 13.81 4.00 -15.88
N ILE A 55 12.53 4.28 -16.08
CA ILE A 55 11.71 3.73 -17.16
C ILE A 55 11.48 4.86 -18.18
N THR A 56 11.91 4.68 -19.42
CA THR A 56 11.80 5.69 -20.47
C THR A 56 11.12 5.15 -21.72
N VAL A 57 10.43 6.02 -22.43
CA VAL A 57 9.86 5.74 -23.75
C VAL A 57 9.76 7.03 -24.55
N GLN A 58 9.92 6.92 -25.87
CA GLN A 58 9.79 8.06 -26.78
C GLN A 58 8.46 7.96 -27.53
N LEU A 59 7.62 8.99 -27.42
CA LEU A 59 6.41 9.15 -28.21
C LEU A 59 6.75 9.88 -29.51
N ILE A 60 6.40 9.28 -30.64
CA ILE A 60 6.56 9.90 -31.95
C ILE A 60 5.23 10.07 -32.67
N GLU A 61 5.09 11.17 -33.40
CA GLU A 61 4.02 11.44 -34.34
C GLU A 61 4.63 11.61 -35.73
N GLN A 62 4.18 10.81 -36.70
CA GLN A 62 4.66 10.87 -38.09
C GLN A 62 6.21 10.81 -38.24
N GLY A 63 6.89 10.14 -37.31
CA GLY A 63 8.34 9.95 -37.33
C GLY A 63 9.16 11.03 -36.59
N PHE A 64 8.52 12.02 -35.97
CA PHE A 64 9.18 13.04 -35.15
C PHE A 64 8.79 12.90 -33.68
N GLY A 65 9.68 13.29 -32.77
CA GLY A 65 9.36 13.37 -31.34
C GLY A 65 8.16 14.28 -31.11
N PHE A 66 7.22 13.84 -30.25
CA PHE A 66 5.98 14.57 -30.01
C PHE A 66 6.02 15.21 -28.61
N PRO A 67 6.47 16.48 -28.49
CA PRO A 67 6.73 17.13 -27.20
C PRO A 67 5.46 17.62 -26.49
N GLY A 68 5.57 17.81 -25.17
CA GLY A 68 4.52 18.41 -24.34
C GLY A 68 3.31 17.49 -24.08
N GLN A 69 3.40 16.22 -24.46
CA GLN A 69 2.34 15.25 -24.36
C GLN A 69 2.36 14.53 -23.01
N VAL A 70 1.17 14.19 -22.52
CA VAL A 70 1.02 13.49 -21.24
C VAL A 70 1.05 11.98 -21.47
N VAL A 71 2.02 11.32 -20.85
CA VAL A 71 2.10 9.86 -20.77
C VAL A 71 1.86 9.45 -19.32
N LYS A 72 0.93 8.53 -19.10
CA LYS A 72 0.55 8.05 -17.77
C LYS A 72 0.90 6.58 -17.60
N MET A 73 1.47 6.20 -16.46
CA MET A 73 1.62 4.82 -16.05
C MET A 73 0.26 4.31 -15.55
N ARG A 74 -0.17 3.14 -15.99
CA ARG A 74 -1.33 2.46 -15.41
C ARG A 74 -0.96 1.92 -14.03
N PRO A 75 -1.92 1.87 -13.08
CA PRO A 75 -1.72 1.20 -11.81
C PRO A 75 -1.25 -0.25 -12.00
N PHE A 76 -0.35 -0.68 -11.13
CA PHE A 76 0.16 -2.05 -11.05
C PHE A 76 0.32 -2.44 -9.57
N ASP A 77 0.52 -3.72 -9.30
CA ASP A 77 0.63 -4.23 -7.94
C ASP A 77 1.94 -3.78 -7.28
N ARG A 78 1.85 -3.10 -6.14
CA ARG A 78 2.99 -2.53 -5.40
C ARG A 78 3.89 -3.56 -4.75
N ILE A 79 3.52 -4.85 -4.69
CA ILE A 79 4.49 -5.89 -4.36
C ILE A 79 5.71 -5.82 -5.28
N PHE A 80 5.51 -5.34 -6.51
CA PHE A 80 6.56 -5.13 -7.51
C PHE A 80 7.17 -3.73 -7.49
N GLY A 81 6.98 -2.90 -6.45
CA GLY A 81 7.57 -1.56 -6.35
C GLY A 81 6.60 -0.43 -6.71
N LEU A 82 7.13 0.77 -6.94
CA LEU A 82 6.38 2.01 -7.13
C LEU A 82 6.97 2.86 -8.27
N VAL A 83 6.13 3.53 -9.05
CA VAL A 83 6.58 4.67 -9.88
C VAL A 83 6.31 5.98 -9.13
N LEU A 84 7.36 6.74 -8.81
CA LEU A 84 7.28 7.94 -7.95
C LEU A 84 6.41 9.07 -8.52
N SER A 85 6.20 9.08 -9.83
CA SER A 85 5.26 9.95 -10.53
C SER A 85 4.62 9.16 -11.65
N ASP A 86 3.33 8.89 -11.57
CA ASP A 86 2.59 8.14 -12.59
C ASP A 86 2.41 8.92 -13.90
N THR A 87 2.78 10.20 -13.91
CA THR A 87 2.61 11.10 -15.05
C THR A 87 3.96 11.66 -15.47
N ALA A 88 4.23 11.60 -16.77
CA ALA A 88 5.40 12.20 -17.41
C ALA A 88 4.95 13.05 -18.60
N ILE A 89 5.60 14.21 -18.77
CA ILE A 89 5.41 15.08 -19.93
C ILE A 89 6.57 14.82 -20.88
N THR A 90 6.26 14.58 -22.16
CA THR A 90 7.31 14.35 -23.16
C THR A 90 8.16 15.60 -23.38
N ASP A 91 9.48 15.42 -23.40
CA ASP A 91 10.42 16.51 -23.67
C ASP A 91 10.44 16.93 -25.15
N ALA A 92 11.37 17.82 -25.53
CA ALA A 92 11.51 18.34 -26.90
C ALA A 92 11.72 17.24 -27.96
N ASP A 93 12.27 16.10 -27.58
CA ASP A 93 12.53 14.96 -28.45
C ASP A 93 11.45 13.87 -28.32
N GLY A 94 10.40 14.11 -27.54
CA GLY A 94 9.29 13.19 -27.34
C GLY A 94 9.51 12.16 -26.21
N TRP A 95 10.53 12.31 -25.37
CA TRP A 95 10.80 11.34 -24.29
C TRP A 95 9.96 11.59 -23.05
N ALA A 96 9.30 10.54 -22.59
CA ALA A 96 8.72 10.44 -21.26
C ALA A 96 9.62 9.56 -20.37
N ALA A 97 9.91 10.03 -19.16
CA ALA A 97 10.71 9.32 -18.17
C ALA A 97 9.95 9.19 -16.85
N PHE A 98 10.00 8.00 -16.27
CA PHE A 98 9.37 7.63 -15.01
C PHE A 98 10.44 7.09 -14.07
N THR A 99 10.49 7.60 -12.85
CA THR A 99 11.34 7.03 -11.80
C THR A 99 10.58 5.90 -11.10
N TYR A 100 11.04 4.68 -11.28
CA TYR A 100 10.54 3.49 -10.59
C TYR A 100 11.44 3.15 -9.40
N ARG A 101 10.87 2.91 -8.22
CA ARG A 101 11.56 2.41 -7.03
C ARG A 101 11.16 0.96 -6.81
N SER A 102 12.12 0.06 -6.71
CA SER A 102 11.90 -1.35 -6.42
C SER A 102 11.33 -1.56 -5.01
N PRO A 103 10.62 -2.66 -4.75
CA PRO A 103 10.00 -2.90 -3.45
C PRO A 103 11.08 -3.03 -2.36
N THR A 104 10.80 -2.51 -1.17
CA THR A 104 11.70 -2.64 -0.02
C THR A 104 11.94 -4.11 0.35
N ASN A 105 10.88 -4.94 0.27
CA ASN A 105 11.00 -6.39 0.44
C ASN A 105 11.21 -7.09 -0.91
N PHE A 106 12.43 -7.02 -1.41
CA PHE A 106 12.82 -7.59 -2.71
C PHE A 106 12.60 -9.11 -2.79
N GLN A 107 12.60 -9.82 -1.66
CA GLN A 107 12.37 -11.25 -1.58
C GLN A 107 10.97 -11.66 -2.05
N GLN A 108 9.94 -10.83 -1.82
CA GLN A 108 8.56 -11.15 -2.19
C GLN A 108 8.39 -11.34 -3.71
N VAL A 109 9.21 -10.65 -4.49
CA VAL A 109 9.17 -10.67 -5.95
C VAL A 109 10.40 -11.32 -6.58
N SER A 110 11.25 -11.94 -5.77
CA SER A 110 12.45 -12.65 -6.20
C SER A 110 12.14 -13.62 -7.36
N GLY A 111 12.86 -13.47 -8.48
CA GLY A 111 12.70 -14.29 -9.67
C GLY A 111 11.40 -14.10 -10.46
N GLN A 112 10.51 -13.18 -10.04
CA GLN A 112 9.28 -12.89 -10.74
C GLN A 112 9.49 -11.91 -11.91
N SER A 113 8.47 -11.80 -12.77
CA SER A 113 8.37 -10.77 -13.79
C SER A 113 6.99 -10.12 -13.74
N VAL A 114 6.94 -8.79 -13.85
CA VAL A 114 5.69 -8.04 -13.98
C VAL A 114 5.72 -7.20 -15.25
N THR A 115 4.53 -6.92 -15.81
CA THR A 115 4.37 -5.97 -16.91
C THR A 115 3.69 -4.71 -16.40
N LEU A 116 4.38 -3.59 -16.47
CA LEU A 116 3.82 -2.25 -16.32
C LEU A 116 3.32 -1.77 -17.68
N GLN A 117 2.39 -0.83 -17.71
CA GLN A 117 1.88 -0.27 -18.96
C GLN A 117 1.79 1.25 -18.86
N ALA A 118 2.50 1.96 -19.74
CA ALA A 118 2.26 3.39 -19.94
C ALA A 118 1.27 3.61 -21.07
N VAL A 119 0.49 4.68 -20.98
CA VAL A 119 -0.47 5.09 -21.98
C VAL A 119 -0.27 6.55 -22.35
N TYR A 120 -0.32 6.85 -23.64
CA TYR A 120 -0.52 8.21 -24.12
C TYR A 120 -2.02 8.51 -24.06
N VAL A 121 -2.36 9.66 -23.47
CA VAL A 121 -3.73 10.20 -23.43
C VAL A 121 -3.79 11.47 -24.27
N ASP A 122 -4.83 11.60 -25.08
CA ASP A 122 -5.08 12.82 -25.86
C ASP A 122 -5.66 13.95 -24.99
N ASP A 123 -5.94 15.09 -25.63
CA ASP A 123 -6.51 16.27 -24.98
C ASP A 123 -7.91 16.03 -24.38
N GLU A 124 -8.60 14.97 -24.79
CA GLU A 124 -9.88 14.53 -24.23
C GLU A 124 -9.70 13.49 -23.11
N ASN A 125 -8.45 13.22 -22.69
CA ASN A 125 -8.04 12.16 -21.76
C ASN A 125 -8.38 10.74 -22.25
N ALA A 126 -8.66 10.53 -23.53
CA ALA A 126 -8.88 9.19 -24.07
C ALA A 126 -7.52 8.49 -24.25
N SER A 127 -7.45 7.20 -23.90
CA SER A 127 -6.24 6.41 -24.11
C SER A 127 -6.10 6.08 -25.60
N VAL A 128 -5.04 6.60 -26.22
CA VAL A 128 -4.81 6.47 -27.67
C VAL A 128 -3.79 5.38 -28.00
N LEU A 129 -2.81 5.19 -27.12
CA LEU A 129 -1.71 4.25 -27.34
C LEU A 129 -1.20 3.71 -26.01
N ALA A 130 -0.74 2.46 -25.99
CA ALA A 130 -0.18 1.81 -24.81
C ALA A 130 1.19 1.19 -25.13
N GLN A 131 2.10 1.24 -24.15
CA GLN A 131 3.41 0.59 -24.17
C GLN A 131 3.57 -0.27 -22.91
N ASN A 132 3.93 -1.54 -23.09
CA ASN A 132 4.24 -2.44 -21.99
C ASN A 132 5.73 -2.36 -21.62
N PHE A 133 6.03 -2.40 -20.33
CA PHE A 133 7.37 -2.51 -19.77
C PHE A 133 7.45 -3.76 -18.90
N VAL A 134 8.26 -4.72 -19.32
CA VAL A 134 8.57 -5.90 -18.52
C VAL A 134 9.66 -5.55 -17.51
N LEU A 135 9.38 -5.75 -16.22
CA LEU A 135 10.37 -5.75 -15.14
C LEU A 135 10.67 -7.19 -14.76
N ASN A 136 11.95 -7.52 -14.68
CA ASN A 136 12.44 -8.83 -14.26
C ASN A 136 13.20 -8.67 -12.94
N PHE A 137 12.76 -9.36 -11.90
CA PHE A 137 13.39 -9.31 -10.59
C PHE A 137 14.43 -10.42 -10.50
N ALA A 138 15.67 -10.04 -10.16
CA ALA A 138 16.72 -11.00 -9.92
C ALA A 138 16.28 -12.03 -8.87
N VAL A 139 16.67 -13.29 -9.09
CA VAL A 139 16.51 -14.32 -8.05
C VAL A 139 17.45 -13.95 -6.92
N VAL A 140 16.86 -13.60 -5.78
CA VAL A 140 17.59 -13.58 -4.52
C VAL A 140 17.80 -15.03 -4.10
N PRO A 141 19.04 -15.44 -3.77
CA PRO A 141 19.28 -16.75 -3.15
C PRO A 141 18.36 -16.94 -1.93
N GLU A 142 18.05 -18.17 -1.55
CA GLU A 142 17.10 -18.55 -0.47
C GLU A 142 17.46 -18.09 0.96
N GLY A 143 18.14 -16.95 1.13
CA GLY A 143 18.33 -16.28 2.40
C GLY A 143 17.09 -15.46 2.75
N ASN A 144 16.34 -15.93 3.74
CA ASN A 144 15.21 -15.31 4.44
C ASN A 144 13.82 -15.43 3.82
N LEU A 145 13.17 -16.53 4.20
CA LEU A 145 11.77 -16.85 3.92
C LEU A 145 10.77 -16.12 4.85
N TYR A 146 11.27 -15.31 5.80
CA TYR A 146 10.47 -14.70 6.85
C TYR A 146 10.83 -13.23 7.08
N PHE A 147 9.85 -12.43 7.51
CA PHE A 147 10.01 -11.00 7.77
C PHE A 147 9.15 -10.54 8.96
N LEU A 148 9.52 -9.39 9.55
CA LEU A 148 8.79 -8.78 10.66
C LEU A 148 7.65 -7.87 10.17
N VAL A 149 6.49 -7.92 10.83
CA VAL A 149 5.35 -7.01 10.59
C VAL A 149 4.62 -6.63 11.89
N ASN A 150 3.70 -5.66 11.80
CA ASN A 150 2.70 -5.31 12.82
C ASN A 150 3.28 -5.00 14.21
N GLN A 151 4.25 -4.10 14.28
CA GLN A 151 4.86 -3.72 15.55
C GLN A 151 3.99 -2.76 16.38
N SER A 152 4.00 -2.93 17.71
CA SER A 152 3.33 -2.02 18.63
C SER A 152 4.04 -0.66 18.64
N THR A 153 3.53 0.33 17.91
CA THR A 153 4.08 1.70 17.87
C THR A 153 2.99 2.75 17.58
N PRO A 154 3.02 3.95 18.20
CA PRO A 154 3.87 4.32 19.35
C PRO A 154 3.35 3.71 20.66
N ILE A 155 4.25 3.49 21.62
CA ILE A 155 3.90 3.24 23.02
C ILE A 155 3.87 4.57 23.76
N ILE A 156 2.74 4.92 24.36
CA ILE A 156 2.59 6.12 25.18
C ILE A 156 2.88 5.77 26.64
N VAL A 157 3.63 6.61 27.35
CA VAL A 157 3.99 6.42 28.76
C VAL A 157 3.65 7.69 29.51
N ASP A 158 2.64 7.59 30.35
CA ASP A 158 1.98 8.69 31.05
C ASP A 158 1.97 8.50 32.57
N GLU A 159 2.53 7.39 33.06
CA GLU A 159 2.71 7.12 34.48
C GLU A 159 4.12 6.59 34.78
N ASN A 160 4.52 6.71 36.05
CA ASN A 160 5.79 6.19 36.54
C ASN A 160 5.76 4.65 36.58
N SER A 161 6.87 4.02 36.16
CA SER A 161 7.04 2.56 36.24
C SER A 161 5.94 1.75 35.55
N THR A 162 5.22 2.31 34.58
CA THR A 162 4.17 1.60 33.84
C THR A 162 4.75 0.43 33.08
N SER A 163 4.03 -0.69 33.09
CA SER A 163 4.34 -1.84 32.25
C SER A 163 3.47 -1.84 31.00
N LYS A 164 4.07 -1.98 29.81
CA LYS A 164 3.34 -2.07 28.52
C LYS A 164 3.92 -3.18 27.65
N GLU A 165 3.07 -3.83 26.85
CA GLU A 165 3.51 -4.83 25.88
C GLU A 165 4.01 -4.16 24.59
N ILE A 166 5.19 -4.57 24.13
CA ILE A 166 5.69 -4.32 22.78
C ILE A 166 5.65 -5.65 22.03
N SER A 167 5.11 -5.68 20.81
CA SER A 167 5.07 -6.92 20.03
C SER A 167 5.39 -6.69 18.57
N ALA A 168 5.73 -7.77 17.86
CA ALA A 168 5.79 -7.87 16.41
C ALA A 168 5.54 -9.33 15.99
N TYR A 169 5.28 -9.54 14.70
CA TYR A 169 5.06 -10.87 14.13
C TYR A 169 6.15 -11.24 13.14
N VAL A 170 6.67 -12.46 13.22
CA VAL A 170 7.47 -13.06 12.14
C VAL A 170 6.54 -13.86 11.26
N VAL A 171 6.46 -13.51 9.99
CA VAL A 171 5.58 -14.15 9.01
C VAL A 171 6.37 -14.68 7.82
N ASN A 172 5.87 -15.72 7.16
CA ASN A 172 6.41 -16.20 5.89
C ASN A 172 5.89 -15.37 4.70
N ARG A 173 6.35 -15.71 3.48
CA ARG A 173 5.88 -15.09 2.21
C ARG A 173 4.36 -15.00 2.00
N ASN A 174 3.57 -15.83 2.69
CA ASN A 174 2.11 -15.83 2.58
C ASN A 174 1.45 -15.05 3.73
N ASN A 175 2.20 -14.22 4.48
CA ASN A 175 1.76 -13.53 5.69
C ASN A 175 1.22 -14.46 6.79
N VAL A 176 1.66 -15.72 6.81
CA VAL A 176 1.32 -16.66 7.89
C VAL A 176 2.40 -16.60 8.95
N GLY A 177 2.00 -16.41 10.21
CA GLY A 177 2.88 -16.40 11.36
C GLY A 177 3.70 -17.67 11.51
N VAL A 178 4.95 -17.51 11.95
CA VAL A 178 5.91 -18.61 12.06
C VAL A 178 6.42 -18.72 13.48
N GLU A 179 6.15 -19.85 14.10
CA GLU A 179 6.54 -20.19 15.47
C GLU A 179 8.05 -20.48 15.60
N GLY A 180 8.60 -20.23 16.79
CA GLY A 180 9.97 -20.59 17.16
C GLY A 180 11.05 -19.73 16.52
N LYS A 181 10.70 -18.55 15.99
CA LYS A 181 11.64 -17.58 15.44
C LYS A 181 12.07 -16.60 16.53
N THR A 182 13.37 -16.36 16.64
CA THR A 182 13.92 -15.46 17.66
C THR A 182 13.87 -14.01 17.18
N VAL A 183 13.12 -13.17 17.89
CA VAL A 183 13.13 -11.72 17.71
C VAL A 183 13.91 -11.10 18.86
N THR A 184 14.76 -10.12 18.55
CA THR A 184 15.56 -9.38 19.53
C THR A 184 15.18 -7.90 19.51
N THR A 185 15.48 -7.20 20.60
CA THR A 185 15.33 -5.73 20.68
C THR A 185 16.70 -5.07 20.82
N THR A 186 16.88 -3.90 20.21
CA THR A 186 18.00 -3.02 20.56
C THR A 186 17.90 -2.57 22.02
N ILE A 187 19.03 -2.21 22.62
CA ILE A 187 19.08 -1.71 24.00
C ILE A 187 18.40 -0.34 24.08
N LEU A 188 17.38 -0.24 24.92
CA LEU A 188 16.75 1.04 25.27
C LEU A 188 17.67 1.85 26.18
N ASN A 189 17.77 3.16 25.94
CA ASN A 189 18.42 4.07 26.90
C ASN A 189 17.66 4.01 28.24
N GLN A 190 18.36 3.60 29.31
CA GLN A 190 17.78 3.36 30.63
C GLN A 190 17.07 4.57 31.25
N THR A 191 17.38 5.79 30.80
CA THR A 191 16.62 6.98 31.18
C THR A 191 15.14 6.85 30.82
N TYR A 192 14.80 6.16 29.72
CA TYR A 192 13.43 5.96 29.25
C TYR A 192 12.79 4.67 29.75
N GLY A 193 13.43 3.94 30.68
CA GLY A 193 12.94 2.67 31.19
C GLY A 193 13.75 1.46 30.71
N SER A 194 13.12 0.29 30.72
CA SER A 194 13.74 -0.99 30.34
C SER A 194 12.81 -1.84 29.50
N ILE A 195 13.38 -2.82 28.77
CA ILE A 195 12.63 -3.82 28.02
C ILE A 195 13.14 -5.19 28.41
N SER A 196 12.23 -6.11 28.70
CA SER A 196 12.57 -7.48 29.11
C SER A 196 11.57 -8.50 28.55
N PRO A 197 12.04 -9.70 28.15
CA PRO A 197 13.45 -10.05 27.95
C PRO A 197 14.03 -9.35 26.70
N ALA A 198 15.35 -9.36 26.48
CA ALA A 198 15.94 -8.75 25.28
C ALA A 198 15.73 -9.56 23.99
N SER A 199 15.24 -10.80 24.13
CA SER A 199 15.05 -11.78 23.05
C SER A 199 13.87 -12.69 23.41
N VAL A 200 13.00 -12.96 22.43
CA VAL A 200 11.79 -13.77 22.60
C VAL A 200 11.63 -14.67 21.37
N GLU A 201 11.20 -15.91 21.58
CA GLU A 201 10.75 -16.79 20.49
C GLU A 201 9.28 -16.52 20.17
N THR A 202 8.95 -16.52 18.88
CA THR A 202 7.57 -16.34 18.43
C THR A 202 6.67 -17.50 18.84
N ASP A 203 5.44 -17.20 19.22
CA ASP A 203 4.41 -18.19 19.53
C ASP A 203 3.82 -18.86 18.26
N ALA A 204 2.84 -19.74 18.43
CA ALA A 204 2.14 -20.44 17.34
C ALA A 204 1.49 -19.50 16.29
N SER A 205 1.22 -18.24 16.65
CA SER A 205 0.71 -17.21 15.74
C SER A 205 1.81 -16.39 15.07
N GLY A 206 3.07 -16.68 15.36
CA GLY A 206 4.23 -15.92 14.91
C GLY A 206 4.51 -14.66 15.75
N LYS A 207 3.84 -14.46 16.90
CA LYS A 207 3.98 -13.24 17.71
C LYS A 207 5.17 -13.34 18.66
N ALA A 208 6.04 -12.34 18.65
CA ALA A 208 7.03 -12.10 19.70
C ALA A 208 6.56 -10.94 20.58
N SER A 209 6.57 -11.12 21.90
CA SER A 209 6.05 -10.14 22.88
C SER A 209 7.09 -9.82 23.94
N PHE A 210 7.37 -8.53 24.11
CA PHE A 210 8.32 -7.94 25.04
C PHE A 210 7.56 -7.10 26.07
N THR A 211 8.09 -7.01 27.29
CA THR A 211 7.56 -6.10 28.31
C THR A 211 8.44 -4.86 28.40
N TYR A 212 7.88 -3.70 28.11
CA TYR A 212 8.46 -2.41 28.44
C TYR A 212 8.08 -2.02 29.87
N THR A 213 9.03 -1.49 30.63
CA THR A 213 8.80 -0.90 31.95
C THR A 213 9.32 0.53 31.95
N GLY A 214 8.42 1.49 32.22
CA GLY A 214 8.74 2.91 32.28
C GLY A 214 9.72 3.28 33.38
N PRO A 215 10.35 4.46 33.29
CA PRO A 215 11.27 4.93 34.33
C PRO A 215 10.52 5.21 35.63
N ALA A 216 11.25 5.23 36.75
CA ALA A 216 10.68 5.48 38.07
C ALA A 216 10.10 6.90 38.23
N ASP A 217 10.60 7.86 37.45
CA ASP A 217 10.10 9.23 37.38
C ASP A 217 10.10 9.70 35.92
N ILE A 218 8.91 9.88 35.35
CA ILE A 218 8.73 10.38 33.98
C ILE A 218 8.76 11.91 33.89
N THR A 219 8.66 12.62 35.02
CA THR A 219 8.54 14.09 35.06
C THR A 219 9.58 14.83 34.22
N PRO A 220 10.90 14.48 34.29
CA PRO A 220 11.91 15.18 33.48
C PRO A 220 11.88 14.82 31.99
N LEU A 221 11.06 13.85 31.60
CA LEU A 221 10.99 13.30 30.24
C LEU A 221 9.67 13.65 29.54
N ILE A 222 8.73 14.32 30.19
CA ILE A 222 7.46 14.70 29.59
C ILE A 222 7.69 15.48 28.28
N GLY A 223 7.06 15.02 27.20
CA GLY A 223 7.17 15.59 25.85
C GLY A 223 8.34 15.05 25.02
N SER A 224 9.15 14.16 25.59
CA SER A 224 10.25 13.51 24.88
C SER A 224 9.83 12.17 24.25
N SER A 225 10.64 11.69 23.31
CA SER A 225 10.45 10.39 22.67
C SER A 225 11.78 9.70 22.42
N THR A 226 11.75 8.37 22.42
CA THR A 226 12.89 7.52 22.05
C THR A 226 12.42 6.38 21.15
N SER A 227 13.35 5.65 20.54
CA SER A 227 13.03 4.52 19.68
C SER A 227 13.97 3.35 19.94
N ILE A 228 13.43 2.15 19.78
CA ILE A 228 14.18 0.89 19.68
C ILE A 228 13.82 0.22 18.37
N ASN A 229 14.64 -0.74 17.94
CA ASN A 229 14.31 -1.63 16.83
C ASN A 229 14.07 -3.05 17.33
N LEU A 230 13.03 -3.67 16.82
CA LEU A 230 12.84 -5.11 16.87
C LEU A 230 13.53 -5.72 15.65
N ASN A 231 14.41 -6.69 15.88
CA ASN A 231 15.24 -7.30 14.84
C ASN A 231 14.99 -8.80 14.76
N TYR A 232 14.85 -9.29 13.55
CA TYR A 232 14.84 -10.70 13.22
C TYR A 232 15.98 -10.96 12.25
N THR A 233 16.87 -11.87 12.61
CA THR A 233 18.03 -12.24 11.79
C THR A 233 17.96 -13.72 11.46
N GLU A 234 18.03 -14.03 10.17
CA GLU A 234 18.19 -15.38 9.67
C GLU A 234 19.14 -15.31 8.46
N ASN A 235 19.95 -16.36 8.24
CA ASN A 235 20.91 -16.43 7.13
C ASN A 235 21.76 -15.16 6.90
N GLU A 236 22.22 -14.52 7.98
CA GLU A 236 23.02 -13.27 7.96
C GLU A 236 22.29 -12.02 7.46
N GLU A 237 21.01 -12.12 7.11
CA GLU A 237 20.13 -11.01 6.76
C GLU A 237 19.25 -10.62 7.96
N THR A 238 19.10 -9.31 8.19
CA THR A 238 18.33 -8.79 9.32
C THR A 238 17.16 -7.93 8.85
N SER A 239 15.94 -8.30 9.25
CA SER A 239 14.75 -7.45 9.18
C SER A 239 14.66 -6.63 10.47
N SER A 240 14.33 -5.34 10.37
CA SER A 240 14.30 -4.41 11.50
C SER A 240 13.04 -3.54 11.46
N LEU A 241 12.30 -3.46 12.57
CA LEU A 241 11.13 -2.60 12.72
C LEU A 241 11.31 -1.61 13.88
N PRO A 242 11.12 -0.30 13.65
CA PRO A 242 11.21 0.69 14.71
C PRO A 242 9.95 0.70 15.58
N VAL A 243 10.14 0.80 16.90
CA VAL A 243 9.11 1.06 17.90
C VAL A 243 9.43 2.37 18.59
N THR A 244 8.50 3.32 18.54
CA THR A 244 8.62 4.62 19.19
C THR A 244 7.98 4.58 20.57
N ILE A 245 8.68 5.08 21.58
CA ILE A 245 8.18 5.27 22.94
C ILE A 245 8.08 6.78 23.18
N LYS A 246 6.88 7.26 23.50
CA LYS A 246 6.60 8.67 23.80
C LYS A 246 6.25 8.82 25.26
N ILE A 247 6.91 9.77 25.93
CA ILE A 247 6.59 10.12 27.31
C ILE A 247 5.67 11.34 27.28
N GLU A 248 4.46 11.18 27.79
CA GLU A 248 3.44 12.23 27.81
C GLU A 248 3.11 12.63 29.25
N ALA A 249 2.55 13.82 29.42
CA ALA A 249 2.12 14.26 30.74
C ALA A 249 0.99 13.32 31.22
N PRO A 250 1.00 12.93 32.51
CA PRO A 250 -0.13 12.21 33.08
C PRO A 250 -1.41 12.97 32.77
N GLN A 251 -2.37 12.29 32.13
CA GLN A 251 -3.65 12.92 31.91
C GLN A 251 -4.28 13.18 33.28
N PRO A 252 -4.81 14.39 33.56
CA PRO A 252 -5.43 14.66 34.83
C PRO A 252 -6.51 13.60 35.07
N ALA A 253 -6.47 12.99 36.26
CA ALA A 253 -7.46 11.99 36.63
C ALA A 253 -8.85 12.52 36.26
N PRO A 254 -9.64 11.78 35.45
CA PRO A 254 -10.97 12.23 35.13
C PRO A 254 -11.68 12.55 36.45
N PRO A 255 -12.48 13.62 36.53
CA PRO A 255 -13.25 13.93 37.74
C PRO A 255 -13.96 12.65 38.19
N PRO A 256 -14.09 12.36 39.50
CA PRO A 256 -14.67 11.12 39.99
C PRO A 256 -16.09 10.99 39.43
N SER A 257 -16.20 10.28 38.33
CA SER A 257 -17.40 10.13 37.53
C SER A 257 -17.38 8.72 36.99
N GLY A 258 -17.85 7.77 37.80
CA GLY A 258 -18.43 6.48 37.40
C GLY A 258 -17.69 5.51 36.47
N ASN A 259 -16.61 5.90 35.79
CA ASN A 259 -15.91 5.12 34.77
C ASN A 259 -14.65 4.53 35.38
N LEU A 260 -14.77 3.27 35.77
CA LEU A 260 -13.70 2.41 36.27
C LEU A 260 -12.70 1.99 35.18
N TYR A 261 -12.96 2.35 33.91
CA TYR A 261 -12.24 1.82 32.76
C TYR A 261 -11.82 2.91 31.76
N HIS A 262 -10.69 2.66 31.09
CA HIS A 262 -10.13 3.49 30.02
C HIS A 262 -9.76 2.63 28.80
N LEU A 263 -9.52 3.28 27.66
CA LEU A 263 -9.11 2.63 26.41
C LEU A 263 -7.62 2.88 26.13
N ALA A 264 -6.89 1.85 25.69
CA ALA A 264 -5.46 1.95 25.39
C ALA A 264 -5.02 1.04 24.24
N ASN A 265 -3.80 1.29 23.73
CA ASN A 265 -3.11 0.47 22.72
C ASN A 265 -3.96 0.19 21.47
N GLN A 266 -4.67 1.21 20.97
CA GLN A 266 -5.44 1.05 19.75
C GLN A 266 -4.52 0.91 18.54
N THR A 267 -4.91 0.07 17.58
CA THR A 267 -4.23 -0.02 16.28
C THR A 267 -4.39 1.30 15.55
N THR A 268 -3.32 2.10 15.44
CA THR A 268 -3.31 3.37 14.70
C THR A 268 -1.88 3.77 14.32
N PRO A 269 -1.62 4.28 13.10
CA PRO A 269 -2.56 4.38 11.98
C PRO A 269 -2.82 3.01 11.30
N VAL A 270 -3.95 2.90 10.61
CA VAL A 270 -4.25 1.85 9.64
C VAL A 270 -3.86 2.40 8.28
N ASN A 271 -2.75 1.92 7.72
CA ASN A 271 -2.25 2.38 6.44
C ASN A 271 -2.81 1.51 5.31
N VAL A 272 -3.42 2.15 4.32
CA VAL A 272 -4.15 1.48 3.25
C VAL A 272 -3.58 1.93 1.93
N ASP A 273 -2.96 0.99 1.23
CA ASP A 273 -2.23 1.18 -0.03
C ASP A 273 -2.87 0.39 -1.18
N THR A 274 -3.93 -0.36 -0.92
CA THR A 274 -4.56 -1.21 -1.94
C THR A 274 -6.06 -1.26 -1.75
N ASN A 275 -6.77 -1.35 -2.88
CA ASN A 275 -8.22 -1.52 -2.92
C ASN A 275 -8.63 -2.78 -2.17
N ASN A 276 -9.70 -2.69 -1.38
CA ASN A 276 -10.26 -3.79 -0.60
C ASN A 276 -9.27 -4.45 0.39
N SER A 277 -8.20 -3.75 0.81
CA SER A 277 -7.27 -4.29 1.81
C SER A 277 -8.00 -4.69 3.10
N VAL A 278 -7.65 -5.84 3.68
CA VAL A 278 -8.27 -6.32 4.92
C VAL A 278 -7.24 -6.29 6.04
N GLN A 279 -7.56 -5.60 7.14
CA GLN A 279 -6.66 -5.44 8.29
C GLN A 279 -7.42 -5.65 9.60
N GLN A 280 -6.69 -5.98 10.67
CA GLN A 280 -7.25 -6.04 12.02
C GLN A 280 -6.98 -4.74 12.76
N ILE A 281 -8.03 -4.17 13.33
CA ILE A 281 -7.97 -3.05 14.27
C ILE A 281 -8.32 -3.61 15.66
N SER A 282 -7.61 -3.18 16.69
CA SER A 282 -7.95 -3.56 18.06
C SER A 282 -7.77 -2.41 19.04
N VAL A 283 -8.33 -2.57 20.24
CA VAL A 283 -8.14 -1.69 21.39
C VAL A 283 -8.34 -2.50 22.68
N TYR A 284 -7.72 -2.04 23.77
CA TYR A 284 -7.88 -2.64 25.09
C TYR A 284 -8.80 -1.78 25.95
N VAL A 285 -9.73 -2.42 26.68
CA VAL A 285 -10.45 -1.82 27.81
C VAL A 285 -9.74 -2.25 29.08
N LEU A 286 -9.20 -1.26 29.81
CA LEU A 286 -8.40 -1.49 31.00
C LEU A 286 -9.07 -0.86 32.21
N ASP A 287 -8.99 -1.51 33.36
CA ASP A 287 -9.44 -0.94 34.64
C ASP A 287 -8.47 0.15 35.15
N ALA A 288 -8.79 0.77 36.29
CA ALA A 288 -7.96 1.79 36.92
C ALA A 288 -6.58 1.27 37.40
N GLN A 289 -6.33 -0.03 37.37
CA GLN A 289 -5.06 -0.67 37.68
C GLN A 289 -4.35 -1.19 36.42
N SER A 290 -4.84 -0.82 35.22
CA SER A 290 -4.36 -1.28 33.92
C SER A 290 -4.49 -2.78 33.67
N ASN A 291 -5.40 -3.48 34.36
CA ASN A 291 -5.75 -4.86 34.02
C ASN A 291 -6.81 -4.90 32.92
N GLY A 292 -6.73 -5.92 32.06
CA GLY A 292 -7.73 -6.19 31.03
C GLY A 292 -9.12 -6.44 31.60
N ALA A 293 -10.12 -5.73 31.09
CA ALA A 293 -11.51 -5.93 31.46
C ALA A 293 -12.21 -6.85 30.46
N GLU A 294 -12.50 -8.08 30.86
CA GLU A 294 -13.18 -9.08 30.01
C GLU A 294 -14.66 -8.76 29.78
N ALA A 295 -15.19 -9.19 28.62
CA ALA A 295 -16.60 -9.11 28.23
C ALA A 295 -17.19 -7.68 28.19
N LYS A 296 -16.34 -6.67 28.06
CA LYS A 296 -16.73 -5.27 27.84
C LYS A 296 -17.02 -5.06 26.35
N THR A 297 -18.06 -4.29 26.04
CA THR A 297 -18.44 -4.02 24.64
C THR A 297 -17.82 -2.72 24.17
N VAL A 298 -16.97 -2.80 23.14
CA VAL A 298 -16.44 -1.64 22.43
C VAL A 298 -17.21 -1.46 21.13
N THR A 299 -17.57 -0.24 20.80
CA THR A 299 -18.25 0.13 19.54
C THR A 299 -17.33 0.94 18.65
N ALA A 300 -17.27 0.60 17.37
CA ALA A 300 -16.62 1.42 16.36
C ALA A 300 -17.61 2.45 15.81
N SER A 301 -17.21 3.72 15.70
CA SER A 301 -17.99 4.71 14.99
C SER A 301 -18.03 4.39 13.50
N THR A 302 -19.04 4.91 12.81
CA THR A 302 -19.10 4.83 11.35
C THR A 302 -17.88 5.55 10.76
N LEU A 303 -17.13 4.84 9.92
CA LEU A 303 -16.07 5.42 9.09
C LEU A 303 -16.71 6.00 7.81
N ASP A 304 -16.12 7.06 7.26
CA ASP A 304 -16.50 7.54 5.94
C ASP A 304 -16.35 6.40 4.92
N PRO A 305 -17.43 5.99 4.20
CA PRO A 305 -17.38 4.90 3.25
C PRO A 305 -16.34 5.06 2.14
N ALA A 306 -15.92 6.30 1.82
CA ALA A 306 -14.83 6.55 0.88
C ALA A 306 -13.49 5.96 1.36
N TYR A 307 -13.34 5.72 2.66
CA TYR A 307 -12.15 5.16 3.31
C TYR A 307 -12.35 3.70 3.74
N GLY A 308 -13.45 3.05 3.35
CA GLY A 308 -13.72 1.64 3.66
C GLY A 308 -14.74 1.43 4.78
N ALA A 309 -14.70 0.26 5.41
CA ALA A 309 -15.66 -0.18 6.41
C ALA A 309 -15.00 -0.96 7.55
N VAL A 310 -15.65 -0.97 8.71
CA VAL A 310 -15.24 -1.76 9.89
C VAL A 310 -16.37 -2.69 10.30
N ALA A 311 -16.03 -3.96 10.54
CA ALA A 311 -16.97 -4.99 10.99
C ALA A 311 -16.32 -5.92 12.04
N PRO A 312 -17.06 -6.35 13.08
CA PRO A 312 -18.42 -5.91 13.43
C PRO A 312 -18.45 -4.45 13.93
N ALA A 313 -19.61 -3.80 13.97
CA ALA A 313 -19.72 -2.44 14.55
C ALA A 313 -19.47 -2.41 16.07
N SER A 314 -19.51 -3.57 16.72
CA SER A 314 -19.19 -3.74 18.13
C SER A 314 -18.52 -5.09 18.38
N ALA A 315 -17.53 -5.13 19.26
CA ALA A 315 -16.84 -6.33 19.68
C ALA A 315 -16.77 -6.42 21.21
N GLN A 316 -16.83 -7.63 21.75
CA GLN A 316 -16.55 -7.85 23.17
C GLN A 316 -15.06 -8.06 23.40
N THR A 317 -14.57 -7.60 24.54
CA THR A 317 -13.20 -7.83 24.97
C THR A 317 -12.98 -9.27 25.43
N ASP A 318 -11.81 -9.82 25.11
CA ASP A 318 -11.35 -11.10 25.65
C ASP A 318 -10.82 -10.99 27.10
N ALA A 319 -10.29 -12.09 27.64
CA ALA A 319 -9.72 -12.14 28.99
C ALA A 319 -8.53 -11.17 29.22
N SER A 320 -7.89 -10.68 28.16
CA SER A 320 -6.84 -9.65 28.23
C SER A 320 -7.40 -8.23 28.15
N GLY A 321 -8.72 -8.08 28.00
CA GLY A 321 -9.37 -6.80 27.78
C GLY A 321 -9.35 -6.33 26.32
N LYS A 322 -8.95 -7.18 25.36
CA LYS A 322 -8.81 -6.78 23.96
C LYS A 322 -10.09 -6.96 23.16
N ALA A 323 -10.57 -5.90 22.51
CA ALA A 323 -11.61 -5.94 21.49
C ALA A 323 -10.97 -5.86 20.09
N SER A 324 -11.46 -6.66 19.14
CA SER A 324 -10.94 -6.75 17.77
C SER A 324 -12.01 -6.54 16.72
N PHE A 325 -11.61 -5.86 15.64
CA PHE A 325 -12.43 -5.43 14.53
C PHE A 325 -11.69 -5.71 13.22
N THR A 326 -12.44 -6.06 12.18
CA THR A 326 -11.92 -6.20 10.83
C THR A 326 -12.19 -4.92 10.06
N TYR A 327 -11.14 -4.28 9.56
CA TYR A 327 -11.23 -3.20 8.59
C TYR A 327 -11.15 -3.76 7.18
N THR A 328 -11.94 -3.21 6.27
CA THR A 328 -11.90 -3.48 4.84
C THR A 328 -11.81 -2.16 4.09
N GLY A 329 -10.74 -1.97 3.32
CA GLY A 329 -10.50 -0.77 2.52
C GLY A 329 -11.54 -0.55 1.43
N PRO A 330 -11.62 0.67 0.88
CA PRO A 330 -12.59 0.98 -0.17
C PRO A 330 -12.26 0.20 -1.45
N ALA A 331 -13.27 0.01 -2.30
CA ALA A 331 -13.10 -0.68 -3.58
C ALA A 331 -12.22 0.09 -4.57
N ASP A 332 -12.14 1.42 -4.40
CA ASP A 332 -11.25 2.32 -5.14
C ASP A 332 -10.72 3.38 -4.16
N ILE A 333 -9.43 3.33 -3.86
CA ILE A 333 -8.74 4.29 -3.00
C ILE A 333 -8.40 5.59 -3.74
N THR A 334 -8.42 5.59 -5.08
CA THR A 334 -7.95 6.72 -5.92
C THR A 334 -8.49 8.08 -5.50
N PRO A 335 -9.80 8.23 -5.19
CA PRO A 335 -10.37 9.53 -4.80
C PRO A 335 -9.88 10.10 -3.46
N VAL A 336 -9.26 9.26 -2.63
CA VAL A 336 -8.86 9.58 -1.25
C VAL A 336 -7.38 9.30 -0.99
N ILE A 337 -6.56 9.19 -2.03
CA ILE A 337 -5.10 9.06 -1.88
C ILE A 337 -4.51 10.27 -1.15
N ASP A 338 -3.55 10.02 -0.26
CA ASP A 338 -2.85 11.00 0.58
C ASP A 338 -3.78 11.77 1.52
N THR A 339 -4.97 11.24 1.77
CA THR A 339 -5.88 11.73 2.77
C THR A 339 -6.06 10.72 3.90
N ASN A 340 -6.66 11.17 4.99
CA ASN A 340 -6.97 10.32 6.13
C ASN A 340 -8.41 10.54 6.57
N SER A 341 -8.94 9.51 7.20
CA SER A 341 -10.20 9.55 7.93
C SER A 341 -10.00 8.99 9.31
N THR A 342 -10.85 9.38 10.24
CA THR A 342 -10.76 8.95 11.64
C THR A 342 -12.03 8.20 12.00
N LEU A 343 -11.88 7.00 12.52
CA LEU A 343 -12.94 6.31 13.27
C LEU A 343 -12.60 6.34 14.75
N ASN A 344 -13.61 6.31 15.61
CA ASN A 344 -13.44 6.24 17.05
C ASN A 344 -13.85 4.85 17.54
N LEU A 345 -13.03 4.28 18.41
CA LEU A 345 -13.42 3.13 19.22
C LEU A 345 -13.88 3.65 20.57
N SER A 346 -15.09 3.29 20.96
CA SER A 346 -15.77 3.83 22.14
C SER A 346 -16.22 2.74 23.09
N TYR A 347 -16.11 3.01 24.38
CA TYR A 347 -16.65 2.19 25.45
C TYR A 347 -17.57 3.05 26.31
N THR A 348 -18.78 2.57 26.57
CA THR A 348 -19.77 3.25 27.39
C THR A 348 -20.18 2.37 28.57
N GLU A 349 -20.09 2.90 29.77
CA GLU A 349 -20.61 2.26 30.97
C GLU A 349 -21.25 3.29 31.89
N ASN A 350 -22.37 2.94 32.53
CA ASN A 350 -23.09 3.83 33.44
C ASN A 350 -23.41 5.23 32.86
N GLY A 351 -23.57 5.33 31.53
CA GLY A 351 -23.85 6.57 30.81
C GLY A 351 -22.62 7.44 30.49
N ALA A 352 -21.42 7.06 30.92
CA ALA A 352 -20.19 7.76 30.59
C ALA A 352 -19.42 7.02 29.49
N THR A 353 -18.94 7.76 28.48
CA THR A 353 -18.29 7.20 27.29
C THR A 353 -16.85 7.67 27.19
N THR A 354 -15.94 6.73 26.99
CA THR A 354 -14.53 6.98 26.65
C THR A 354 -14.31 6.56 25.20
N SER A 355 -13.57 7.37 24.44
CA SER A 355 -13.30 7.11 23.01
C SER A 355 -11.84 7.36 22.68
N VAL A 356 -11.26 6.53 21.82
CA VAL A 356 -9.93 6.73 21.23
C VAL A 356 -10.01 6.75 19.70
N PRO A 357 -9.27 7.65 19.04
CA PRO A 357 -9.25 7.73 17.59
C PRO A 357 -8.33 6.65 17.00
N VAL A 358 -8.76 6.11 15.87
CA VAL A 358 -7.97 5.30 14.94
C VAL A 358 -7.94 6.03 13.60
N THR A 359 -6.73 6.41 13.19
CA THR A 359 -6.52 7.08 11.91
C THR A 359 -6.41 6.03 10.82
N VAL A 360 -7.27 6.11 9.80
CA VAL A 360 -7.14 5.37 8.54
C VAL A 360 -6.48 6.31 7.55
N ALA A 361 -5.24 6.02 7.17
CA ALA A 361 -4.50 6.78 6.18
C ALA A 361 -4.52 6.00 4.86
N ILE A 362 -5.13 6.59 3.84
CA ILE A 362 -4.97 6.09 2.47
C ILE A 362 -3.68 6.69 1.97
N VAL A 363 -2.64 5.89 1.99
CA VAL A 363 -1.32 6.30 1.51
C VAL A 363 -1.25 6.01 0.02
N GLN A 364 -0.42 6.76 -0.74
CA GLN A 364 -0.25 6.45 -2.16
C GLN A 364 -0.02 4.93 -2.34
N PRO A 365 -0.80 4.27 -3.22
CA PRO A 365 -0.83 2.83 -3.39
C PRO A 365 0.47 2.30 -3.78
#